data_AF-A0A1Q3A335-F1
#
_entry.id   AF-A0A1Q3A335-F1
#
_cell.length_a   1.000
_cell.length_b   1.000
_cell.length_c   1.000
_cell.angle_alpha   90.00
_cell.angle_beta   90.00
_cell.angle_gamma   90.00
#
_symmetry.space_group_name_H-M   'P 1'
#
loop_
_entity.id
_entity.type
_entity.pdbx_description
1 polymer ?
#
loop_
_entity_poly.entity_id
_entity_poly.type
_entity_poly.pdbx_seq_one_letter_code
_entity_poly.pdbx_strand_id
1 'polypeptide(L)'
;MAKGKKKGGKKLGSQVVSEDSSKQETPIELDKSVASGGDSEELNGNGAKEEVSGPSEVSNDQVESLNQQIRELKLELEKKNKAEGNEDESELSKVRAERDEFQSQYNNLLSRISSMKNVFNKMKESQNELESVQEQLTAYESQNMKLKQKLDSVTKEKSELQQTVVTLNKELSSIEEERETVHEESQEYKKTIDDLQRQLETFNTSHSHELEFQKTQNSQLNTQLQELLLILDNNKQDISALHQEREDLQFNLENLTKENSILKDSLKEMEAELERTEQRFNDQLTQRNIEVNSLKAELERSKESTKSHVDTIDTLRGEVERMKDAVEQKEKLEKECKDRVLQIGKLRHEAIILNEHLTKALAMLKQSSDSESVDKELMSNLLISFVAIPRADPRKFEVLELLSSFLNWDDDKKRQAGLILNSQTSGKRSKSGSRTENFVSMWTDYLEKESE
;
A
#
# COMPACT_ATOMS: atom_id res chain seq x y z
N MET A 1 49.78 -21.50 0.12
CA MET A 1 50.58 -21.61 1.36
C MET A 1 50.02 -22.78 2.17
N ALA A 2 50.76 -23.59 2.94
CA ALA A 2 52.21 -23.87 2.99
C ALA A 2 52.42 -25.32 3.51
N LYS A 3 53.57 -25.95 3.23
CA LYS A 3 53.93 -27.30 3.74
C LYS A 3 55.09 -27.21 4.76
N GLY A 4 54.98 -27.86 5.91
CA GLY A 4 56.09 -28.16 6.84
C GLY A 4 55.66 -29.21 7.87
N LYS A 5 56.42 -30.27 8.24
CA LYS A 5 57.86 -30.51 8.51
C LYS A 5 58.33 -30.23 9.95
N LYS A 6 58.31 -31.26 10.81
CA LYS A 6 59.42 -31.85 11.63
C LYS A 6 58.82 -33.01 12.46
N LYS A 7 59.44 -34.17 12.75
CA LYS A 7 60.82 -34.74 12.87
C LYS A 7 61.61 -34.47 14.17
N GLY A 8 61.87 -35.55 14.93
CA GLY A 8 62.89 -35.72 15.98
C GLY A 8 62.32 -35.95 17.41
N GLY A 9 62.82 -36.86 18.25
CA GLY A 9 63.87 -37.90 18.10
C GLY A 9 64.37 -38.48 19.45
N LYS A 10 65.39 -39.37 19.44
CA LYS A 10 66.07 -40.10 20.58
C LYS A 10 65.29 -41.31 21.16
N LYS A 11 65.85 -42.55 21.23
CA LYS A 11 66.94 -43.19 22.07
C LYS A 11 66.40 -43.70 23.43
N LEU A 12 66.86 -44.81 24.06
CA LEU A 12 68.03 -45.71 23.90
C LEU A 12 67.79 -47.08 24.64
N GLY A 13 68.64 -48.11 24.42
CA GLY A 13 68.67 -49.41 25.15
C GLY A 13 68.41 -50.61 24.21
N SER A 14 69.35 -51.54 23.94
CA SER A 14 69.99 -52.55 24.81
C SER A 14 68.99 -53.64 25.24
N GLN A 15 69.23 -54.94 25.05
CA GLN A 15 70.48 -55.68 25.21
C GLN A 15 70.68 -56.83 24.19
N VAL A 16 71.93 -57.26 24.00
CA VAL A 16 72.34 -58.45 23.21
C VAL A 16 72.95 -59.50 24.15
N VAL A 17 72.59 -60.77 23.96
CA VAL A 17 73.44 -61.94 24.23
C VAL A 17 73.17 -62.99 23.14
N SER A 18 74.21 -63.67 22.68
CA SER A 18 74.20 -64.80 21.76
C SER A 18 75.18 -65.88 22.28
N GLU A 19 75.43 -66.92 21.49
CA GLU A 19 76.25 -68.11 21.79
C GLU A 19 75.47 -69.18 22.59
N ASP A 20 75.31 -70.43 22.18
CA ASP A 20 76.10 -71.41 21.37
C ASP A 20 76.85 -72.43 22.24
N SER A 21 76.53 -73.71 22.00
CA SER A 21 77.40 -74.88 22.18
C SER A 21 76.65 -76.14 21.74
N SER A 22 77.31 -77.01 20.99
CA SER A 22 76.78 -78.29 20.49
C SER A 22 77.73 -79.44 20.79
N LYS A 23 77.25 -80.69 20.62
CA LYS A 23 78.02 -81.95 20.72
C LYS A 23 78.38 -82.37 22.17
N GLN A 24 78.73 -83.64 22.49
CA GLN A 24 78.92 -84.83 21.64
C GLN A 24 78.63 -86.17 22.38
N GLU A 25 78.28 -87.17 21.57
CA GLU A 25 78.53 -88.64 21.59
C GLU A 25 79.10 -89.41 22.82
N THR A 26 78.73 -90.72 22.87
CA THR A 26 79.42 -91.85 23.56
C THR A 26 80.44 -92.51 22.58
N PRO A 27 81.07 -93.72 22.74
CA PRO A 27 81.01 -94.77 23.79
C PRO A 27 82.35 -95.52 24.12
N ILE A 28 82.26 -96.58 24.98
CA ILE A 28 83.01 -97.88 24.93
C ILE A 28 84.49 -98.01 25.41
N GLU A 29 84.84 -99.28 25.71
CA GLU A 29 86.16 -99.94 25.90
C GLU A 29 86.88 -99.90 27.27
N LEU A 30 87.86 -100.79 27.51
CA LEU A 30 87.83 -102.22 27.93
C LEU A 30 89.29 -102.68 28.26
N ASP A 31 89.47 -103.49 29.31
CA ASP A 31 90.56 -104.49 29.51
C ASP A 31 92.02 -104.08 29.90
N LYS A 32 92.76 -105.07 30.43
CA LYS A 32 94.24 -105.28 30.58
C LYS A 32 95.06 -104.89 31.82
N SER A 33 95.08 -105.85 32.78
CA SER A 33 96.23 -106.76 33.08
C SER A 33 97.58 -106.32 33.70
N VAL A 34 97.89 -106.96 34.84
CA VAL A 34 99.15 -107.69 35.21
C VAL A 34 100.45 -106.96 35.65
N ALA A 35 100.90 -107.27 36.89
CA ALA A 35 102.29 -107.44 37.38
C ALA A 35 102.28 -107.95 38.86
N SER A 36 103.30 -108.56 39.49
CA SER A 36 104.38 -109.50 39.06
C SER A 36 105.17 -110.05 40.30
N GLY A 37 105.67 -111.30 40.26
CA GLY A 37 106.58 -111.96 41.24
C GLY A 37 105.91 -112.57 42.49
N GLY A 38 106.25 -113.77 43.03
CA GLY A 38 107.23 -114.85 42.71
C GLY A 38 106.87 -116.13 43.53
N ASP A 39 107.68 -117.19 43.74
CA ASP A 39 109.05 -117.54 43.28
C ASP A 39 109.38 -119.07 43.55
N SER A 40 110.67 -119.48 43.43
CA SER A 40 111.46 -120.70 43.81
C SER A 40 110.89 -121.79 44.79
N GLU A 41 111.33 -123.08 44.81
CA GLU A 41 112.12 -123.99 43.91
C GLU A 41 112.00 -125.49 44.37
N GLU A 42 112.59 -126.49 43.65
CA GLU A 42 112.49 -127.96 43.92
C GLU A 42 113.79 -128.61 44.50
N LEU A 43 113.75 -129.90 44.94
CA LEU A 43 114.75 -130.99 44.63
C LEU A 43 114.44 -132.41 45.23
N ASN A 44 115.26 -133.43 44.89
CA ASN A 44 114.98 -134.90 45.00
C ASN A 44 116.26 -135.77 45.30
N GLY A 45 116.16 -137.07 45.69
CA GLY A 45 117.30 -138.02 45.90
C GLY A 45 116.97 -139.50 46.25
N ASN A 46 117.88 -140.49 46.02
CA ASN A 46 117.57 -141.96 46.07
C ASN A 46 118.80 -142.96 46.21
N GLY A 47 118.63 -144.15 46.85
CA GLY A 47 119.46 -145.42 46.77
C GLY A 47 120.65 -145.64 47.77
N ALA A 48 121.34 -146.81 47.92
CA ALA A 48 121.10 -148.27 47.66
C ALA A 48 122.30 -149.21 48.14
N LYS A 49 122.15 -150.58 48.09
CA LYS A 49 123.19 -151.71 48.06
C LYS A 49 123.46 -152.66 49.29
N GLU A 50 124.40 -153.63 49.14
CA GLU A 50 124.26 -155.13 49.38
C GLU A 50 125.62 -155.91 49.61
N GLU A 51 125.62 -157.26 49.84
CA GLU A 51 126.67 -158.34 49.65
C GLU A 51 127.20 -159.24 50.85
N VAL A 52 127.92 -160.36 50.53
CA VAL A 52 127.97 -161.68 51.29
C VAL A 52 129.23 -162.61 51.05
N SER A 53 129.63 -163.47 52.04
CA SER A 53 130.29 -164.84 52.01
C SER A 53 131.83 -165.18 52.04
N GLY A 54 132.17 -166.34 52.66
CA GLY A 54 133.19 -167.38 52.23
C GLY A 54 134.59 -167.48 52.92
N PRO A 55 135.40 -168.58 52.79
CA PRO A 55 135.09 -170.05 52.66
C PRO A 55 136.12 -171.08 53.33
N SER A 56 135.90 -172.41 53.18
CA SER A 56 136.88 -173.57 53.21
C SER A 56 137.55 -174.02 54.57
N GLU A 57 138.21 -175.20 54.82
CA GLU A 57 138.23 -176.66 54.35
C GLU A 57 139.32 -177.47 55.19
N VAL A 58 139.80 -178.76 55.09
CA VAL A 58 139.70 -180.04 54.29
C VAL A 58 140.16 -181.29 55.16
N SER A 59 140.03 -182.56 54.67
CA SER A 59 140.88 -183.79 54.90
C SER A 59 140.40 -184.97 55.83
N ASN A 60 141.02 -186.17 55.71
CA ASN A 60 140.34 -187.50 55.76
C ASN A 60 140.90 -188.62 56.71
N ASP A 61 140.30 -189.82 56.61
CA ASP A 61 140.76 -191.18 57.01
C ASP A 61 140.79 -191.61 58.51
N GLN A 62 140.77 -190.70 59.49
CA GLN A 62 140.07 -191.01 60.76
C GLN A 62 138.55 -190.74 60.64
N VAL A 63 138.14 -190.30 59.45
CA VAL A 63 136.84 -189.70 59.16
C VAL A 63 135.72 -190.72 59.08
N GLU A 64 135.90 -191.97 58.63
CA GLU A 64 134.76 -192.90 58.47
C GLU A 64 134.15 -193.38 59.81
N SER A 65 134.98 -193.77 60.79
CA SER A 65 134.49 -194.23 62.09
C SER A 65 133.81 -193.11 62.88
N LEU A 66 134.38 -191.90 62.86
CA LEU A 66 133.79 -190.72 63.49
C LEU A 66 132.58 -190.18 62.70
N ASN A 67 132.57 -190.26 61.36
CA ASN A 67 131.41 -189.90 60.54
C ASN A 67 130.17 -190.71 60.88
N GLN A 68 130.31 -191.97 61.31
CA GLN A 68 129.15 -192.78 61.64
C GLN A 68 128.45 -192.26 62.92
N GLN A 69 129.21 -191.96 63.97
CA GLN A 69 128.68 -191.34 65.19
C GLN A 69 128.25 -189.87 64.97
N ILE A 70 128.97 -189.12 64.13
CA ILE A 70 128.62 -187.74 63.78
C ILE A 70 127.36 -187.68 62.89
N ARG A 71 127.10 -188.67 62.02
CA ARG A 71 125.83 -188.78 61.26
C ARG A 71 124.63 -188.95 62.16
N GLU A 72 124.76 -189.78 63.19
CA GLU A 72 123.69 -190.06 64.15
C GLU A 72 123.34 -188.79 64.95
N LEU A 73 124.36 -188.08 65.46
CA LEU A 73 124.17 -186.77 66.09
C LEU A 73 123.65 -185.68 65.13
N LYS A 74 123.98 -185.72 63.83
CA LYS A 74 123.44 -184.79 62.82
C LYS A 74 121.95 -185.00 62.59
N LEU A 75 121.48 -186.26 62.59
CA LEU A 75 120.06 -186.59 62.41
C LEU A 75 119.20 -186.10 63.58
N GLU A 76 119.70 -186.18 64.80
CA GLU A 76 119.03 -185.63 65.98
C GLU A 76 118.92 -184.09 65.93
N LEU A 77 119.98 -183.42 65.45
CA LEU A 77 120.01 -181.96 65.27
C LEU A 77 119.08 -181.47 64.14
N GLU A 78 119.06 -182.17 63.00
CA GLU A 78 118.14 -181.82 61.90
C GLU A 78 116.67 -181.96 62.28
N LYS A 79 116.31 -182.98 63.09
CA LYS A 79 114.93 -183.14 63.58
C LYS A 79 114.49 -181.99 64.46
N LYS A 80 115.37 -181.45 65.31
CA LYS A 80 114.99 -180.38 66.24
C LYS A 80 114.85 -179.02 65.53
N ASN A 81 115.83 -178.63 64.72
CA ASN A 81 115.79 -177.34 64.00
C ASN A 81 114.66 -177.24 62.95
N LYS A 82 114.15 -178.36 62.42
CA LYS A 82 113.06 -178.35 61.44
C LYS A 82 111.65 -178.28 62.03
N ALA A 83 111.50 -178.42 63.35
CA ALA A 83 110.21 -178.31 64.02
C ALA A 83 109.85 -176.84 64.30
N GLU A 84 110.61 -176.18 65.18
CA GLU A 84 110.30 -174.83 65.70
C GLU A 84 110.26 -173.76 64.60
N GLY A 85 111.18 -173.81 63.63
CA GLY A 85 111.28 -172.78 62.58
C GLY A 85 110.11 -172.71 61.58
N ASN A 86 109.29 -173.77 61.44
CA ASN A 86 108.13 -173.76 60.53
C ASN A 86 106.86 -173.16 61.18
N GLU A 87 106.80 -173.12 62.52
CA GLU A 87 105.59 -172.70 63.24
C GLU A 87 105.55 -171.16 63.35
N ASP A 88 106.67 -170.55 63.75
CA ASP A 88 106.85 -169.08 63.77
C ASP A 88 106.62 -168.43 62.40
N GLU A 89 107.16 -169.02 61.32
CA GLU A 89 107.01 -168.47 59.96
C GLU A 89 105.54 -168.57 59.46
N SER A 90 104.77 -169.55 59.94
CA SER A 90 103.33 -169.67 59.68
C SER A 90 102.54 -168.56 60.37
N GLU A 91 102.84 -168.24 61.63
CA GLU A 91 102.17 -167.15 62.36
C GLU A 91 102.51 -165.78 61.79
N LEU A 92 103.79 -165.54 61.46
CA LEU A 92 104.26 -164.28 60.90
C LEU A 92 103.68 -164.03 59.50
N SER A 93 103.33 -165.09 58.75
CA SER A 93 102.56 -165.01 57.51
C SER A 93 101.08 -164.62 57.75
N LYS A 94 100.39 -165.25 58.72
CA LYS A 94 98.99 -164.91 59.09
C LYS A 94 98.87 -163.45 59.52
N VAL A 95 99.75 -162.99 60.42
CA VAL A 95 99.75 -161.60 60.91
C VAL A 95 100.02 -160.59 59.79
N ARG A 96 100.84 -160.94 58.77
CA ARG A 96 100.99 -160.11 57.56
C ARG A 96 99.71 -160.06 56.73
N ALA A 97 99.06 -161.20 56.51
CA ALA A 97 97.79 -161.26 55.77
C ALA A 97 96.68 -160.47 56.47
N GLU A 98 96.54 -160.59 57.79
CA GLU A 98 95.60 -159.79 58.60
C GLU A 98 95.93 -158.29 58.55
N ARG A 99 97.22 -157.92 58.61
CA ARG A 99 97.66 -156.52 58.46
C ARG A 99 97.35 -155.97 57.06
N ASP A 100 97.55 -156.77 56.01
CA ASP A 100 97.25 -156.39 54.62
C ASP A 100 95.73 -156.31 54.36
N GLU A 101 94.94 -157.20 54.96
CA GLU A 101 93.47 -157.18 55.00
C GLU A 101 92.98 -155.89 55.70
N PHE A 102 93.44 -155.60 56.92
CA PHE A 102 93.09 -154.35 57.62
C PHE A 102 93.58 -153.10 56.88
N GLN A 103 94.74 -153.14 56.22
CA GLN A 103 95.22 -152.04 55.39
C GLN A 103 94.37 -151.85 54.13
N SER A 104 93.86 -152.93 53.53
CA SER A 104 92.87 -152.89 52.43
C SER A 104 91.53 -152.33 52.91
N GLN A 105 91.03 -152.76 54.06
CA GLN A 105 89.80 -152.23 54.67
C GLN A 105 89.94 -150.75 55.04
N TYR A 106 91.09 -150.35 55.60
CA TYR A 106 91.42 -148.95 55.88
C TYR A 106 91.49 -148.11 54.60
N ASN A 107 92.16 -148.60 53.55
CA ASN A 107 92.22 -147.90 52.26
C ASN A 107 90.85 -147.80 51.57
N ASN A 108 90.00 -148.82 51.70
CA ASN A 108 88.61 -148.77 51.23
C ASN A 108 87.76 -147.79 52.04
N LEU A 109 87.93 -147.73 53.36
CA LEU A 109 87.26 -146.77 54.22
C LEU A 109 87.74 -145.35 53.91
N LEU A 110 89.05 -145.13 53.73
CA LEU A 110 89.65 -143.85 53.35
C LEU A 110 89.19 -143.42 51.95
N SER A 111 89.06 -144.34 51.01
CA SER A 111 88.48 -144.10 49.67
C SER A 111 87.01 -143.69 49.76
N ARG A 112 86.21 -144.37 50.60
CA ARG A 112 84.82 -143.99 50.90
C ARG A 112 84.71 -142.64 51.63
N ILE A 113 85.60 -142.34 52.56
CA ILE A 113 85.67 -141.05 53.25
C ILE A 113 86.09 -139.95 52.27
N SER A 114 87.00 -140.23 51.34
CA SER A 114 87.43 -139.30 50.28
C SER A 114 86.29 -139.04 49.27
N SER A 115 85.57 -140.08 48.83
CA SER A 115 84.41 -139.91 47.94
C SER A 115 83.25 -139.23 48.66
N MET A 116 83.00 -139.53 49.94
CA MET A 116 81.99 -138.85 50.77
C MET A 116 82.38 -137.39 51.05
N LYS A 117 83.67 -137.08 51.25
CA LYS A 117 84.19 -135.71 51.33
C LYS A 117 84.03 -134.96 50.01
N ASN A 118 84.24 -135.61 48.87
CA ASN A 118 84.00 -135.01 47.55
C ASN A 118 82.50 -134.79 47.28
N VAL A 119 81.63 -135.70 47.72
CA VAL A 119 80.17 -135.51 47.68
C VAL A 119 79.73 -134.39 48.63
N PHE A 120 80.31 -134.31 49.83
CA PHE A 120 80.01 -133.24 50.79
C PHE A 120 80.51 -131.87 50.31
N ASN A 121 81.70 -131.80 49.70
CA ASN A 121 82.20 -130.60 49.03
C ASN A 121 81.24 -130.19 47.91
N LYS A 122 80.85 -131.11 47.01
CA LYS A 122 79.87 -130.82 45.94
C LYS A 122 78.48 -130.44 46.46
N MET A 123 78.05 -131.01 47.58
CA MET A 123 76.80 -130.65 48.23
C MET A 123 76.89 -129.25 48.85
N LYS A 124 78.05 -128.87 49.39
CA LYS A 124 78.32 -127.51 49.90
C LYS A 124 78.47 -126.49 48.77
N GLU A 125 79.14 -126.86 47.68
CA GLU A 125 79.22 -126.07 46.44
C GLU A 125 77.81 -125.82 45.90
N SER A 126 77.00 -126.87 45.72
CA SER A 126 75.60 -126.77 45.29
C SER A 126 74.69 -126.02 46.28
N GLN A 127 74.97 -126.09 47.58
CA GLN A 127 74.25 -125.30 48.59
C GLN A 127 74.62 -123.81 48.49
N ASN A 128 75.91 -123.47 48.32
CA ASN A 128 76.35 -122.09 48.09
C ASN A 128 75.80 -121.53 46.75
N GLU A 129 75.73 -122.36 45.71
CA GLU A 129 75.09 -122.02 44.43
C GLU A 129 73.58 -121.76 44.60
N LEU A 130 72.88 -122.62 45.35
CA LEU A 130 71.46 -122.44 45.66
C LEU A 130 71.20 -121.17 46.49
N GLU A 131 72.06 -120.90 47.48
CA GLU A 131 72.02 -119.69 48.30
C GLU A 131 72.26 -118.43 47.43
N SER A 132 73.26 -118.45 46.55
CA SER A 132 73.49 -117.36 45.59
C SER A 132 72.34 -117.18 44.58
N VAL A 133 71.72 -118.26 44.11
CA VAL A 133 70.53 -118.19 43.25
C VAL A 133 69.33 -117.63 44.02
N GLN A 134 69.22 -117.90 45.33
CA GLN A 134 68.16 -117.36 46.18
C GLN A 134 68.39 -115.88 46.56
N GLU A 135 69.64 -115.45 46.75
CA GLU A 135 70.01 -114.03 46.84
C GLU A 135 69.69 -113.30 45.52
N GLN A 136 70.03 -113.88 44.38
CA GLN A 136 69.68 -113.32 43.06
C GLN A 136 68.15 -113.27 42.86
N LEU A 137 67.41 -114.32 43.24
CA LEU A 137 65.95 -114.34 43.16
C LEU A 137 65.33 -113.22 44.01
N THR A 138 65.73 -113.09 45.27
CA THR A 138 65.20 -112.04 46.17
C THR A 138 65.63 -110.62 45.73
N ALA A 139 66.81 -110.47 45.14
CA ALA A 139 67.23 -109.22 44.49
C ALA A 139 66.36 -108.87 43.27
N TYR A 140 66.08 -109.85 42.39
CA TYR A 140 65.18 -109.68 41.25
C TYR A 140 63.73 -109.41 41.68
N GLU A 141 63.22 -110.09 42.72
CA GLU A 141 61.90 -109.79 43.30
C GLU A 141 61.84 -108.36 43.87
N SER A 142 62.89 -107.93 44.60
CA SER A 142 63.02 -106.55 45.09
C SER A 142 63.03 -105.53 43.94
N GLN A 143 63.75 -105.83 42.85
CA GLN A 143 63.78 -105.01 41.64
C GLN A 143 62.42 -104.97 40.94
N ASN A 144 61.75 -106.12 40.82
CA ASN A 144 60.45 -106.25 40.16
C ASN A 144 59.35 -105.51 40.95
N MET A 145 59.36 -105.58 42.30
CA MET A 145 58.50 -104.76 43.16
C MET A 145 58.77 -103.26 43.00
N LYS A 146 60.04 -102.82 42.94
CA LYS A 146 60.41 -101.42 42.69
C LYS A 146 59.98 -100.94 41.29
N LEU A 147 60.11 -101.79 40.26
CA LEU A 147 59.65 -101.49 38.90
C LEU A 147 58.13 -101.42 38.83
N LYS A 148 57.42 -102.31 39.53
CA LYS A 148 55.95 -102.28 39.63
C LYS A 148 55.46 -101.02 40.33
N GLN A 149 56.04 -100.66 41.48
CA GLN A 149 55.73 -99.39 42.17
C GLN A 149 55.97 -98.16 41.28
N LYS A 150 57.04 -98.15 40.48
CA LYS A 150 57.29 -97.08 39.49
C LYS A 150 56.25 -97.08 38.36
N LEU A 151 55.85 -98.25 37.87
CA LEU A 151 54.81 -98.38 36.85
C LEU A 151 53.45 -97.91 37.37
N ASP A 152 53.11 -98.25 38.61
CA ASP A 152 51.87 -97.83 39.29
C ASP A 152 51.87 -96.29 39.52
N SER A 153 53.02 -95.70 39.88
CA SER A 153 53.17 -94.23 39.97
C SER A 153 53.02 -93.56 38.60
N VAL A 154 53.78 -94.00 37.59
CA VAL A 154 53.77 -93.40 36.25
C VAL A 154 52.42 -93.57 35.54
N THR A 155 51.69 -94.67 35.80
CA THR A 155 50.32 -94.84 35.27
C THR A 155 49.31 -93.96 35.98
N LYS A 156 49.45 -93.73 37.30
CA LYS A 156 48.66 -92.74 38.04
C LYS A 156 48.94 -91.31 37.55
N GLU A 157 50.20 -90.92 37.46
CA GLU A 157 50.64 -89.61 36.94
C GLU A 157 50.13 -89.38 35.50
N LYS A 158 50.21 -90.41 34.64
CA LYS A 158 49.64 -90.38 33.29
C LYS A 158 48.12 -90.21 33.31
N SER A 159 47.41 -90.89 34.21
CA SER A 159 45.95 -90.75 34.34
C SER A 159 45.57 -89.33 34.79
N GLU A 160 46.32 -88.76 35.74
CA GLU A 160 46.13 -87.39 36.22
C GLU A 160 46.43 -86.36 35.11
N LEU A 161 47.52 -86.55 34.36
CA LEU A 161 47.83 -85.74 33.16
C LEU A 161 46.78 -85.86 32.06
N GLN A 162 46.25 -87.06 31.78
CA GLN A 162 45.16 -87.22 30.82
C GLN A 162 43.89 -86.51 31.29
N GLN A 163 43.59 -86.54 32.59
CA GLN A 163 42.45 -85.81 33.15
C GLN A 163 42.63 -84.28 33.04
N THR A 164 43.80 -83.74 33.34
CA THR A 164 44.05 -82.29 33.19
C THR A 164 44.04 -81.83 31.73
N VAL A 165 44.51 -82.65 30.79
CA VAL A 165 44.36 -82.37 29.35
C VAL A 165 42.89 -82.36 28.92
N VAL A 166 42.04 -83.23 29.48
CA VAL A 166 40.60 -83.22 29.20
C VAL A 166 39.91 -81.98 29.81
N THR A 167 40.26 -81.56 31.03
CA THR A 167 39.67 -80.32 31.61
C THR A 167 40.14 -79.08 30.86
N LEU A 168 41.44 -78.96 30.56
CA LEU A 168 41.99 -77.82 29.80
C LEU A 168 41.40 -77.71 28.39
N ASN A 169 41.20 -78.82 27.68
CA ASN A 169 40.51 -78.79 26.37
C ASN A 169 39.05 -78.35 26.49
N LYS A 170 38.35 -78.70 27.59
CA LYS A 170 36.97 -78.25 27.83
C LYS A 170 36.92 -76.76 28.18
N GLU A 171 37.83 -76.29 29.03
CA GLU A 171 37.97 -74.86 29.37
C GLU A 171 38.32 -74.03 28.12
N LEU A 172 39.25 -74.51 27.29
CA LEU A 172 39.64 -73.85 26.05
C LEU A 172 38.47 -73.79 25.05
N SER A 173 37.69 -74.88 24.89
CA SER A 173 36.47 -74.88 24.07
C SER A 173 35.40 -73.92 24.61
N SER A 174 35.27 -73.76 25.93
CA SER A 174 34.34 -72.80 26.56
C SER A 174 34.80 -71.36 26.30
N ILE A 175 36.10 -71.10 26.38
CA ILE A 175 36.69 -69.78 26.11
C ILE A 175 36.60 -69.44 24.61
N GLU A 176 36.66 -70.42 23.70
CA GLU A 176 36.43 -70.22 22.28
C GLU A 176 34.96 -69.85 21.98
N GLU A 177 33.99 -70.50 22.64
CA GLU A 177 32.56 -70.17 22.55
C GLU A 177 32.24 -68.79 23.14
N GLU A 178 32.78 -68.46 24.32
CA GLU A 178 32.70 -67.12 24.93
C GLU A 178 33.36 -66.05 24.03
N ARG A 179 34.50 -66.35 23.39
CA ARG A 179 35.16 -65.40 22.49
C ARG A 179 34.34 -65.16 21.23
N GLU A 180 33.69 -66.16 20.66
CA GLU A 180 32.87 -65.99 19.46
C GLU A 180 31.58 -65.22 19.76
N THR A 181 30.87 -65.54 20.85
CA THR A 181 29.68 -64.76 21.27
C THR A 181 30.00 -63.28 21.55
N VAL A 182 31.09 -62.99 22.27
CA VAL A 182 31.58 -61.60 22.46
C VAL A 182 32.02 -60.96 21.14
N HIS A 183 32.48 -61.75 20.15
CA HIS A 183 32.80 -61.23 18.82
C HIS A 183 31.54 -60.87 18.02
N GLU A 184 30.50 -61.71 18.06
CA GLU A 184 29.19 -61.44 17.44
C GLU A 184 28.52 -60.21 18.06
N GLU A 185 28.47 -60.11 19.39
CA GLU A 185 27.98 -58.92 20.09
C GLU A 185 28.77 -57.66 19.66
N SER A 186 30.10 -57.74 19.64
CA SER A 186 30.96 -56.62 19.20
C SER A 186 30.71 -56.20 17.74
N GLN A 187 30.37 -57.15 16.85
CA GLN A 187 29.93 -56.82 15.49
C GLN A 187 28.55 -56.15 15.47
N GLU A 188 27.60 -56.57 16.31
CA GLU A 188 26.26 -55.98 16.37
C GLU A 188 26.24 -54.59 17.00
N TYR A 189 26.99 -54.37 18.09
CA TYR A 189 27.25 -53.04 18.64
C TYR A 189 27.93 -52.14 17.59
N LYS A 190 28.82 -52.68 16.76
CA LYS A 190 29.43 -51.88 15.68
C LYS A 190 28.44 -51.52 14.57
N LYS A 191 27.62 -52.48 14.09
CA LYS A 191 26.57 -52.22 13.09
C LYS A 191 25.57 -51.16 13.58
N THR A 192 25.11 -51.28 14.82
CA THR A 192 24.17 -50.32 15.41
C THR A 192 24.80 -48.94 15.62
N ILE A 193 26.08 -48.83 15.96
CA ILE A 193 26.82 -47.56 15.97
C ILE A 193 26.91 -46.96 14.56
N ASP A 194 27.29 -47.73 13.55
CA ASP A 194 27.41 -47.26 12.15
C ASP A 194 26.03 -46.78 11.61
N ASP A 195 24.94 -47.49 11.93
CA ASP A 195 23.58 -47.09 11.52
C ASP A 195 23.01 -45.91 12.32
N LEU A 196 23.35 -45.77 13.61
CA LEU A 196 23.03 -44.56 14.39
C LEU A 196 23.80 -43.34 13.88
N GLN A 197 25.06 -43.51 13.47
CA GLN A 197 25.83 -42.43 12.81
C GLN A 197 25.18 -42.01 11.49
N ARG A 198 24.75 -42.95 10.65
CA ARG A 198 24.01 -42.67 9.41
C ARG A 198 22.67 -41.97 9.67
N GLN A 199 21.93 -42.36 10.71
CA GLN A 199 20.68 -41.71 11.10
C GLN A 199 20.95 -40.27 11.58
N LEU A 200 22.01 -40.05 12.36
CA LEU A 200 22.39 -38.72 12.83
C LEU A 200 22.87 -37.83 11.67
N GLU A 201 23.65 -38.36 10.73
CA GLU A 201 24.12 -37.62 9.55
C GLU A 201 23.00 -37.29 8.57
N THR A 202 22.07 -38.23 8.31
CA THR A 202 20.87 -37.98 7.48
C THR A 202 19.90 -37.00 8.15
N PHE A 203 19.72 -37.08 9.48
CA PHE A 203 18.94 -36.08 10.22
C PHE A 203 19.60 -34.69 10.18
N ASN A 204 20.91 -34.60 10.43
CA ASN A 204 21.63 -33.33 10.44
C ASN A 204 21.70 -32.69 9.05
N THR A 205 21.91 -33.47 7.99
CA THR A 205 21.87 -32.97 6.61
C THR A 205 20.48 -32.53 6.20
N SER A 206 19.43 -33.28 6.57
CA SER A 206 18.02 -32.88 6.35
C SER A 206 17.67 -31.58 7.08
N HIS A 207 18.00 -31.49 8.38
CA HIS A 207 17.75 -30.30 9.19
C HIS A 207 18.53 -29.07 8.69
N SER A 208 19.75 -29.26 8.19
CA SER A 208 20.55 -28.21 7.54
C SER A 208 19.90 -27.70 6.24
N HIS A 209 19.34 -28.60 5.41
CA HIS A 209 18.60 -28.20 4.21
C HIS A 209 17.31 -27.44 4.56
N GLU A 210 16.55 -27.89 5.56
CA GLU A 210 15.37 -27.17 6.04
C GLU A 210 15.73 -25.78 6.59
N LEU A 211 16.82 -25.68 7.36
CA LEU A 211 17.29 -24.41 7.91
C LEU A 211 17.71 -23.41 6.82
N GLU A 212 18.47 -23.85 5.79
CA GLU A 212 18.81 -23.00 4.65
C GLU A 212 17.59 -22.68 3.76
N PHE A 213 16.62 -23.58 3.65
CA PHE A 213 15.35 -23.32 2.96
C PHE A 213 14.54 -22.23 3.67
N GLN A 214 14.30 -22.37 4.99
CA GLN A 214 13.61 -21.37 5.80
C GLN A 214 14.33 -20.02 5.80
N LYS A 215 15.67 -20.03 5.89
CA LYS A 215 16.52 -18.83 5.78
C LYS A 215 16.41 -18.16 4.41
N THR A 216 16.35 -18.94 3.33
CA THR A 216 16.13 -18.43 1.96
C THR A 216 14.73 -17.84 1.81
N GLN A 217 13.68 -18.51 2.30
CA GLN A 217 12.31 -18.02 2.26
C GLN A 217 12.14 -16.74 3.09
N ASN A 218 12.76 -16.66 4.28
CA ASN A 218 12.76 -15.46 5.12
C ASN A 218 13.47 -14.29 4.42
N SER A 219 14.62 -14.53 3.76
CA SER A 219 15.31 -13.54 2.94
C SER A 219 14.43 -13.02 1.78
N GLN A 220 13.72 -13.91 1.08
CA GLN A 220 12.78 -13.53 0.02
C GLN A 220 11.62 -12.68 0.54
N LEU A 221 11.00 -13.08 1.66
CA LEU A 221 9.92 -12.33 2.31
C LEU A 221 10.40 -10.96 2.81
N ASN A 222 11.63 -10.86 3.33
CA ASN A 222 12.23 -9.59 3.72
C ASN A 222 12.45 -8.66 2.52
N THR A 223 12.92 -9.17 1.38
CA THR A 223 13.05 -8.38 0.15
C THR A 223 11.68 -7.88 -0.33
N GLN A 224 10.66 -8.75 -0.38
CA GLN A 224 9.29 -8.36 -0.74
C GLN A 224 8.72 -7.31 0.22
N LEU A 225 9.02 -7.41 1.52
CA LEU A 225 8.61 -6.41 2.52
C LEU A 225 9.31 -5.07 2.28
N GLN A 226 10.59 -5.06 1.90
CA GLN A 226 11.33 -3.84 1.54
C GLN A 226 10.80 -3.19 0.25
N GLU A 227 10.47 -3.99 -0.77
CA GLU A 227 9.82 -3.54 -2.01
C GLU A 227 8.44 -2.90 -1.72
N LEU A 228 7.61 -3.57 -0.91
CA LEU A 228 6.30 -3.05 -0.49
C LEU A 228 6.42 -1.78 0.37
N LEU A 229 7.45 -1.68 1.24
CA LEU A 229 7.72 -0.47 2.02
C LEU A 229 8.11 0.71 1.12
N LEU A 230 8.92 0.47 0.09
CA LEU A 230 9.31 1.49 -0.89
C LEU A 230 8.11 1.97 -1.72
N ILE A 231 7.25 1.04 -2.16
CA ILE A 231 5.99 1.36 -2.86
C ILE A 231 5.06 2.16 -1.94
N LEU A 232 4.96 1.81 -0.65
CA LEU A 232 4.14 2.53 0.33
C LEU A 232 4.63 3.96 0.54
N ASP A 233 5.94 4.18 0.69
CA ASP A 233 6.45 5.55 0.88
C ASP A 233 6.37 6.38 -0.41
N ASN A 234 6.57 5.78 -1.60
CA ASN A 234 6.32 6.46 -2.87
C ASN A 234 4.84 6.90 -2.99
N ASN A 235 3.90 5.98 -2.78
CA ASN A 235 2.46 6.28 -2.80
C ASN A 235 2.09 7.38 -1.76
N LYS A 236 2.77 7.41 -0.62
CA LYS A 236 2.60 8.45 0.41
C LYS A 236 3.17 9.81 -0.01
N GLN A 237 4.29 9.84 -0.74
CA GLN A 237 4.81 11.05 -1.37
C GLN A 237 3.86 11.55 -2.46
N ASP A 238 3.34 10.67 -3.32
CA ASP A 238 2.33 10.99 -4.34
C ASP A 238 1.04 11.55 -3.72
N ILE A 239 0.53 10.92 -2.65
CA ILE A 239 -0.63 11.42 -1.89
C ILE A 239 -0.35 12.81 -1.30
N SER A 240 0.87 13.06 -0.80
CA SER A 240 1.26 14.37 -0.27
C SER A 240 1.34 15.45 -1.35
N ALA A 241 1.84 15.10 -2.54
CA ALA A 241 1.90 16.02 -3.68
C ALA A 241 0.49 16.36 -4.19
N LEU A 242 -0.39 15.36 -4.36
CA LEU A 242 -1.79 15.55 -4.73
C LEU A 242 -2.58 16.31 -3.66
N HIS A 243 -2.23 16.18 -2.38
CA HIS A 243 -2.82 16.97 -1.30
C HIS A 243 -2.47 18.46 -1.45
N GLN A 244 -1.19 18.77 -1.71
CA GLN A 244 -0.72 20.13 -1.93
C GLN A 244 -1.33 20.74 -3.19
N GLU A 245 -1.35 20.02 -4.32
CA GLU A 245 -1.98 20.47 -5.57
C GLU A 245 -3.47 20.78 -5.35
N ARG A 246 -4.20 19.93 -4.60
CA ARG A 246 -5.59 20.17 -4.24
C ARG A 246 -5.76 21.42 -3.37
N GLU A 247 -4.85 21.69 -2.44
CA GLU A 247 -4.88 22.89 -1.59
C GLU A 247 -4.57 24.16 -2.38
N ASP A 248 -3.59 24.13 -3.28
CA ASP A 248 -3.27 25.23 -4.20
C ASP A 248 -4.44 25.51 -5.15
N LEU A 249 -5.07 24.48 -5.72
CA LEU A 249 -6.28 24.61 -6.55
C LEU A 249 -7.48 25.13 -5.76
N GLN A 250 -7.66 24.71 -4.51
CA GLN A 250 -8.72 25.20 -3.63
C GLN A 250 -8.52 26.69 -3.29
N PHE A 251 -7.29 27.11 -2.98
CA PHE A 251 -6.96 28.51 -2.74
C PHE A 251 -7.19 29.38 -3.99
N ASN A 252 -6.79 28.89 -5.17
CA ASN A 252 -7.03 29.57 -6.44
C ASN A 252 -8.53 29.69 -6.77
N LEU A 253 -9.34 28.67 -6.49
CA LEU A 253 -10.81 28.75 -6.61
C LEU A 253 -11.42 29.73 -5.60
N GLU A 254 -10.92 29.78 -4.36
CA GLU A 254 -11.41 30.73 -3.35
C GLU A 254 -11.09 32.18 -3.75
N ASN A 255 -9.92 32.43 -4.33
CA ASN A 255 -9.56 33.75 -4.86
C ASN A 255 -10.38 34.12 -6.09
N LEU A 256 -10.53 33.22 -7.06
CA LEU A 256 -11.33 33.46 -8.26
C LEU A 256 -12.82 33.68 -7.94
N THR A 257 -13.36 33.03 -6.90
CA THR A 257 -14.74 33.29 -6.43
C THR A 257 -14.89 34.62 -5.70
N LYS A 258 -13.88 35.07 -4.94
CA LYS A 258 -13.84 36.44 -4.39
C LYS A 258 -13.79 37.49 -5.51
N GLU A 259 -12.89 37.32 -6.48
CA GLU A 259 -12.80 38.19 -7.66
C GLU A 259 -14.11 38.22 -8.45
N ASN A 260 -14.74 37.06 -8.67
CA ASN A 260 -16.03 36.99 -9.34
C ASN A 260 -17.15 37.71 -8.55
N SER A 261 -17.16 37.63 -7.21
CA SER A 261 -18.09 38.40 -6.38
C SER A 261 -17.85 39.90 -6.50
N ILE A 262 -16.59 40.35 -6.41
CA ILE A 262 -16.21 41.77 -6.54
C ILE A 262 -16.62 42.32 -7.92
N LEU A 263 -16.31 41.57 -8.99
CA LEU A 263 -16.73 41.93 -10.35
C LEU A 263 -18.26 41.96 -10.50
N LYS A 264 -18.98 41.02 -9.87
CA LYS A 264 -20.44 40.95 -9.91
C LYS A 264 -21.10 42.08 -9.13
N ASP A 265 -20.53 42.50 -8.01
CA ASP A 265 -21.06 43.62 -7.22
C ASP A 265 -20.71 44.97 -7.87
N SER A 266 -19.51 45.11 -8.46
CA SER A 266 -19.14 46.23 -9.32
C SER A 266 -20.04 46.34 -10.55
N LEU A 267 -20.38 45.22 -11.20
CA LEU A 267 -21.30 45.18 -12.34
C LEU A 267 -22.71 45.64 -11.96
N LYS A 268 -23.25 45.19 -10.82
CA LYS A 268 -24.54 45.70 -10.30
C LYS A 268 -24.51 47.21 -10.02
N GLU A 269 -23.39 47.73 -9.53
CA GLU A 269 -23.25 49.16 -9.26
C GLU A 269 -23.24 49.97 -10.56
N MET A 270 -22.56 49.48 -11.60
CA MET A 270 -22.61 50.05 -12.95
C MET A 270 -24.00 49.95 -13.59
N GLU A 271 -24.70 48.81 -13.44
CA GLU A 271 -26.10 48.65 -13.88
C GLU A 271 -27.03 49.65 -13.17
N ALA A 272 -26.86 49.82 -11.85
CA ALA A 272 -27.64 50.76 -11.06
C ALA A 272 -27.30 52.23 -11.34
N GLU A 273 -26.07 52.56 -11.75
CA GLU A 273 -25.74 53.89 -12.27
C GLU A 273 -26.35 54.11 -13.67
N LEU A 274 -26.26 53.13 -14.56
CA LEU A 274 -26.87 53.20 -15.89
C LEU A 274 -28.38 53.46 -15.79
N GLU A 275 -29.13 52.66 -15.03
CA GLU A 275 -30.57 52.83 -14.78
C GLU A 275 -30.89 54.25 -14.26
N ARG A 276 -30.11 54.77 -13.29
CA ARG A 276 -30.27 56.15 -12.80
C ARG A 276 -30.03 57.19 -13.89
N THR A 277 -29.07 56.97 -14.80
CA THR A 277 -28.83 57.88 -15.92
C THR A 277 -29.92 57.80 -16.98
N GLU A 278 -30.42 56.60 -17.31
CA GLU A 278 -31.53 56.41 -18.23
C GLU A 278 -32.83 57.02 -17.68
N GLN A 279 -33.15 56.80 -16.40
CA GLN A 279 -34.26 57.47 -15.73
C GLN A 279 -34.10 59.00 -15.79
N ARG A 280 -32.91 59.53 -15.47
CA ARG A 280 -32.63 60.98 -15.54
C ARG A 280 -32.76 61.55 -16.97
N PHE A 281 -32.34 60.80 -17.99
CA PHE A 281 -32.50 61.20 -19.39
C PHE A 281 -33.98 61.14 -19.82
N ASN A 282 -34.73 60.13 -19.38
CA ASN A 282 -36.17 60.04 -19.63
C ASN A 282 -36.93 61.18 -18.94
N ASP A 283 -36.64 61.48 -17.67
CA ASP A 283 -37.21 62.63 -16.95
C ASP A 283 -36.91 63.94 -17.69
N GLN A 284 -35.67 64.17 -18.12
CA GLN A 284 -35.31 65.33 -18.95
C GLN A 284 -36.05 65.35 -20.30
N LEU A 285 -36.26 64.20 -20.94
CA LEU A 285 -36.97 64.09 -22.21
C LEU A 285 -38.47 64.38 -22.02
N THR A 286 -39.10 63.91 -20.93
CA THR A 286 -40.48 64.27 -20.60
C THR A 286 -40.61 65.77 -20.30
N GLN A 287 -39.68 66.36 -19.53
CA GLN A 287 -39.65 67.80 -19.28
C GLN A 287 -39.49 68.58 -20.60
N ARG A 288 -38.52 68.23 -21.45
CA ARG A 288 -38.33 68.85 -22.78
C ARG A 288 -39.57 68.70 -23.66
N ASN A 289 -40.27 67.56 -23.60
CA ASN A 289 -41.51 67.35 -24.35
C ASN A 289 -42.66 68.25 -23.81
N ILE A 290 -42.75 68.44 -22.49
CA ILE A 290 -43.70 69.39 -21.88
C ILE A 290 -43.37 70.82 -22.32
N GLU A 291 -42.11 71.26 -22.22
CA GLU A 291 -41.64 72.58 -22.67
C GLU A 291 -41.91 72.80 -24.18
N VAL A 292 -41.64 71.79 -25.01
CA VAL A 292 -41.94 71.84 -26.46
C VAL A 292 -43.45 71.89 -26.72
N ASN A 293 -44.28 71.22 -25.92
CA ASN A 293 -45.73 71.24 -26.12
C ASN A 293 -46.38 72.53 -25.58
N SER A 294 -45.84 73.17 -24.53
CA SER A 294 -46.26 74.52 -24.13
C SER A 294 -45.85 75.56 -25.17
N LEU A 295 -44.62 75.50 -25.69
CA LEU A 295 -44.16 76.39 -26.76
C LEU A 295 -44.96 76.20 -28.06
N LYS A 296 -45.39 74.97 -28.40
CA LYS A 296 -46.34 74.73 -29.50
C LYS A 296 -47.70 75.36 -29.20
N ALA A 297 -48.24 75.22 -27.99
CA ALA A 297 -49.53 75.81 -27.64
C ALA A 297 -49.49 77.34 -27.66
N GLU A 298 -48.40 77.96 -27.23
CA GLU A 298 -48.14 79.39 -27.36
C GLU A 298 -47.99 79.82 -28.84
N LEU A 299 -47.31 79.02 -29.66
CA LEU A 299 -47.17 79.26 -31.10
C LEU A 299 -48.52 79.18 -31.82
N GLU A 300 -49.35 78.16 -31.56
CA GLU A 300 -50.69 78.07 -32.17
C GLU A 300 -51.62 79.17 -31.65
N ARG A 301 -51.53 79.56 -30.37
CA ARG A 301 -52.27 80.71 -29.84
C ARG A 301 -51.84 82.03 -30.49
N SER A 302 -50.54 82.20 -30.74
CA SER A 302 -49.97 83.35 -31.44
C SER A 302 -50.37 83.36 -32.92
N LYS A 303 -50.40 82.20 -33.59
CA LYS A 303 -50.91 82.05 -34.96
C LYS A 303 -52.40 82.38 -35.06
N GLU A 304 -53.24 81.87 -34.17
CA GLU A 304 -54.68 82.16 -34.22
C GLU A 304 -54.97 83.63 -33.87
N SER A 305 -54.20 84.24 -32.95
CA SER A 305 -54.24 85.70 -32.74
C SER A 305 -53.79 86.46 -33.99
N THR A 306 -52.71 86.04 -34.65
CA THR A 306 -52.21 86.65 -35.89
C THR A 306 -53.22 86.52 -37.03
N LYS A 307 -53.87 85.36 -37.16
CA LYS A 307 -54.95 85.11 -38.12
C LYS A 307 -56.15 86.00 -37.83
N SER A 308 -56.60 86.09 -36.57
CA SER A 308 -57.65 87.02 -36.17
C SER A 308 -57.27 88.48 -36.47
N HIS A 309 -56.01 88.88 -36.28
CA HIS A 309 -55.53 90.20 -36.68
C HIS A 309 -55.56 90.38 -38.21
N VAL A 310 -55.16 89.39 -39.01
CA VAL A 310 -55.28 89.41 -40.47
C VAL A 310 -56.75 89.53 -40.90
N ASP A 311 -57.65 88.74 -40.32
CA ASP A 311 -59.09 88.82 -40.58
C ASP A 311 -59.62 90.23 -40.27
N THR A 312 -59.22 90.84 -39.15
CA THR A 312 -59.60 92.25 -38.84
C THR A 312 -58.99 93.27 -39.80
N ILE A 313 -57.76 93.05 -40.28
CA ILE A 313 -57.09 93.90 -41.26
C ILE A 313 -57.81 93.82 -42.61
N ASP A 314 -58.26 92.64 -43.03
CA ASP A 314 -58.98 92.45 -44.29
C ASP A 314 -60.44 92.92 -44.21
N THR A 315 -61.11 92.83 -43.05
CA THR A 315 -62.40 93.54 -42.86
C THR A 315 -62.23 95.06 -42.93
N LEU A 316 -61.19 95.62 -42.29
CA LEU A 316 -60.89 97.05 -42.34
C LEU A 316 -60.49 97.51 -43.75
N ARG A 317 -59.73 96.71 -44.51
CA ARG A 317 -59.48 96.96 -45.94
C ARG A 317 -60.77 96.95 -46.76
N GLY A 318 -61.67 96.01 -46.48
CA GLY A 318 -63.00 95.97 -47.08
C GLY A 318 -63.90 97.15 -46.70
N GLU A 319 -63.65 97.82 -45.57
CA GLU A 319 -64.27 99.10 -45.21
C GLU A 319 -63.62 100.29 -45.91
N VAL A 320 -62.29 100.33 -45.98
CA VAL A 320 -61.54 101.35 -46.73
C VAL A 320 -61.89 101.35 -48.22
N GLU A 321 -62.01 100.18 -48.84
CA GLU A 321 -62.37 100.09 -50.25
C GLU A 321 -63.85 100.49 -50.50
N ARG A 322 -64.78 100.10 -49.61
CA ARG A 322 -66.17 100.61 -49.64
C ARG A 322 -66.24 102.14 -49.45
N MET A 323 -65.40 102.71 -48.59
CA MET A 323 -65.30 104.15 -48.41
C MET A 323 -64.70 104.84 -49.65
N LYS A 324 -63.75 104.19 -50.33
CA LYS A 324 -63.15 104.65 -51.59
C LYS A 324 -64.15 104.60 -52.75
N ASP A 325 -64.94 103.55 -52.87
CA ASP A 325 -66.08 103.47 -53.81
C ASP A 325 -67.10 104.58 -53.55
N ALA A 326 -67.44 104.83 -52.27
CA ALA A 326 -68.34 105.92 -51.89
C ALA A 326 -67.76 107.31 -52.21
N VAL A 327 -66.42 107.49 -52.12
CA VAL A 327 -65.73 108.70 -52.57
C VAL A 327 -65.76 108.82 -54.09
N GLU A 328 -65.56 107.76 -54.86
CA GLU A 328 -65.64 107.83 -56.33
C GLU A 328 -67.08 108.08 -56.82
N GLN A 329 -68.09 107.55 -56.12
CA GLN A 329 -69.50 107.91 -56.34
C GLN A 329 -69.74 109.40 -56.00
N LYS A 330 -69.18 109.90 -54.90
CA LYS A 330 -69.24 111.33 -54.55
C LYS A 330 -68.57 112.20 -55.61
N GLU A 331 -67.42 111.83 -56.18
CA GLU A 331 -66.78 112.58 -57.27
C GLU A 331 -67.64 112.61 -58.55
N LYS A 332 -68.32 111.51 -58.87
CA LYS A 332 -69.26 111.43 -60.01
C LYS A 332 -70.45 112.37 -59.78
N LEU A 333 -71.05 112.33 -58.60
CA LEU A 333 -72.11 113.27 -58.19
C LEU A 333 -71.62 114.73 -58.15
N GLU A 334 -70.36 114.99 -57.78
CA GLU A 334 -69.79 116.33 -57.79
C GLU A 334 -69.58 116.86 -59.22
N LYS A 335 -69.20 115.99 -60.17
CA LYS A 335 -69.16 116.32 -61.61
C LYS A 335 -70.57 116.62 -62.13
N GLU A 336 -71.56 115.78 -61.83
CA GLU A 336 -72.96 116.06 -62.18
C GLU A 336 -73.45 117.38 -61.58
N CYS A 337 -73.12 117.67 -60.32
CA CYS A 337 -73.43 118.97 -59.70
C CYS A 337 -72.74 120.13 -60.41
N LYS A 338 -71.48 120.00 -60.82
CA LYS A 338 -70.75 121.03 -61.59
C LYS A 338 -71.38 121.26 -62.97
N ASP A 339 -71.77 120.20 -63.68
CA ASP A 339 -72.46 120.31 -64.98
C ASP A 339 -73.86 120.91 -64.84
N ARG A 340 -74.61 120.56 -63.78
CA ARG A 340 -75.89 121.19 -63.43
C ARG A 340 -75.71 122.67 -63.08
N VAL A 341 -74.67 123.04 -62.33
CA VAL A 341 -74.33 124.44 -62.04
C VAL A 341 -73.94 125.19 -63.32
N LEU A 342 -73.23 124.56 -64.25
CA LEU A 342 -72.92 125.15 -65.56
C LEU A 342 -74.19 125.35 -66.40
N GLN A 343 -75.13 124.40 -66.35
CA GLN A 343 -76.44 124.51 -67.02
C GLN A 343 -77.31 125.61 -66.39
N ILE A 344 -77.31 125.73 -65.05
CA ILE A 344 -77.94 126.85 -64.32
C ILE A 344 -77.27 128.19 -64.70
N GLY A 345 -75.96 128.21 -64.92
CA GLY A 345 -75.22 129.37 -65.41
C GLY A 345 -75.69 129.83 -66.79
N LYS A 346 -75.85 128.90 -67.74
CA LYS A 346 -76.41 129.16 -69.08
C LYS A 346 -77.84 129.70 -69.00
N LEU A 347 -78.72 129.00 -68.29
CA LEU A 347 -80.12 129.40 -68.10
C LEU A 347 -80.26 130.75 -67.37
N ARG A 348 -79.39 131.06 -66.41
CA ARG A 348 -79.31 132.39 -65.78
C ARG A 348 -78.92 133.47 -66.79
N HIS A 349 -77.96 133.20 -67.68
CA HIS A 349 -77.53 134.19 -68.67
C HIS A 349 -78.62 134.46 -69.70
N GLU A 350 -79.32 133.43 -70.18
CA GLU A 350 -80.52 133.57 -71.01
C GLU A 350 -81.62 134.36 -70.29
N ALA A 351 -81.90 134.07 -69.01
CA ALA A 351 -82.90 134.80 -68.22
C ALA A 351 -82.51 136.27 -67.96
N ILE A 352 -81.22 136.59 -67.81
CA ILE A 352 -80.72 137.97 -67.70
C ILE A 352 -80.94 138.73 -69.02
N ILE A 353 -80.59 138.13 -70.15
CA ILE A 353 -80.81 138.70 -71.48
C ILE A 353 -82.32 138.94 -71.72
N LEU A 354 -83.17 137.97 -71.36
CA LEU A 354 -84.63 138.13 -71.47
C LEU A 354 -85.17 139.29 -70.63
N ASN A 355 -84.65 139.48 -69.41
CA ASN A 355 -85.03 140.60 -68.54
C ASN A 355 -84.57 141.95 -69.09
N GLU A 356 -83.42 142.02 -69.78
CA GLU A 356 -82.99 143.26 -70.42
C GLU A 356 -83.93 143.66 -71.58
N HIS A 357 -84.33 142.69 -72.41
CA HIS A 357 -85.34 142.92 -73.45
C HIS A 357 -86.70 143.36 -72.86
N LEU A 358 -87.16 142.72 -71.79
CA LEU A 358 -88.43 143.03 -71.13
C LEU A 358 -88.39 144.40 -70.42
N THR A 359 -87.25 144.79 -69.85
CA THR A 359 -87.03 146.12 -69.25
C THR A 359 -87.06 147.23 -70.31
N LYS A 360 -86.41 147.01 -71.47
CA LYS A 360 -86.48 147.93 -72.62
C LYS A 360 -87.90 148.11 -73.16
N ALA A 361 -88.72 147.06 -73.15
CA ALA A 361 -90.13 147.13 -73.55
C ALA A 361 -91.00 147.90 -72.53
N LEU A 362 -90.88 147.61 -71.24
CA LEU A 362 -91.69 148.28 -70.19
C LEU A 362 -91.40 149.77 -70.06
N ALA A 363 -90.19 150.22 -70.38
CA ALA A 363 -89.83 151.64 -70.37
C ALA A 363 -90.67 152.50 -71.33
N MET A 364 -91.21 151.92 -72.42
CA MET A 364 -92.05 152.62 -73.39
C MET A 364 -93.55 152.62 -73.05
N LEU A 365 -94.00 151.85 -72.06
CA LEU A 365 -95.43 151.67 -71.75
C LEU A 365 -95.93 152.55 -70.59
N LYS A 366 -95.03 153.11 -69.78
CA LYS A 366 -95.36 153.77 -68.50
C LYS A 366 -95.63 155.28 -68.64
N GLN A 367 -96.62 155.68 -69.44
CA GLN A 367 -97.04 157.09 -69.56
C GLN A 367 -98.56 157.35 -69.52
N SER A 368 -99.37 156.32 -69.31
CA SER A 368 -100.82 156.38 -69.06
C SER A 368 -101.23 155.16 -68.23
N SER A 369 -102.15 155.20 -67.26
CA SER A 369 -102.97 156.29 -66.69
C SER A 369 -103.76 155.69 -65.50
N ASP A 370 -104.15 156.44 -64.47
CA ASP A 370 -105.25 156.02 -63.54
C ASP A 370 -105.65 157.11 -62.51
N SER A 371 -106.95 157.17 -62.18
CA SER A 371 -107.58 157.44 -60.85
C SER A 371 -108.99 158.05 -60.95
N GLU A 372 -109.83 157.78 -59.94
CA GLU A 372 -111.29 158.04 -59.90
C GLU A 372 -111.71 158.60 -58.52
N SER A 373 -112.72 159.49 -58.44
CA SER A 373 -113.17 160.10 -57.16
C SER A 373 -114.61 160.65 -57.21
N VAL A 374 -115.22 160.92 -56.04
CA VAL A 374 -116.65 161.24 -55.85
C VAL A 374 -116.85 162.48 -54.97
N ASP A 375 -117.93 163.22 -55.22
CA ASP A 375 -118.14 164.61 -54.75
C ASP A 375 -118.87 164.77 -53.39
N LYS A 376 -118.75 165.95 -52.77
CA LYS A 376 -118.97 166.15 -51.32
C LYS A 376 -120.19 167.00 -50.94
N GLU A 377 -120.65 167.92 -51.79
CA GLU A 377 -121.62 168.95 -51.39
C GLU A 377 -123.04 168.43 -51.15
N LEU A 378 -123.49 167.46 -51.96
CA LEU A 378 -124.89 166.99 -51.98
C LEU A 378 -125.36 166.44 -50.61
N MET A 379 -124.47 165.78 -49.88
CA MET A 379 -124.73 165.22 -48.56
C MET A 379 -124.99 166.26 -47.47
N SER A 380 -124.48 167.48 -47.62
CA SER A 380 -124.63 168.54 -46.61
C SER A 380 -126.08 169.03 -46.53
N ASN A 381 -126.70 169.30 -47.69
CA ASN A 381 -128.07 169.80 -47.77
C ASN A 381 -129.11 168.80 -47.22
N LEU A 382 -128.90 167.50 -47.47
CA LEU A 382 -129.84 166.47 -47.04
C LEU A 382 -129.88 166.32 -45.50
N LEU A 383 -128.74 166.52 -44.83
CA LEU A 383 -128.65 166.48 -43.36
C LEU A 383 -129.34 167.69 -42.69
N ILE A 384 -129.26 168.88 -43.31
CA ILE A 384 -129.89 170.11 -42.79
C ILE A 384 -131.42 169.99 -42.81
N SER A 385 -131.99 169.44 -43.89
CA SER A 385 -133.44 169.21 -44.04
C SER A 385 -134.01 168.36 -42.88
N PHE A 386 -133.31 167.30 -42.49
CA PHE A 386 -133.72 166.41 -41.40
C PHE A 386 -133.85 167.12 -40.05
N VAL A 387 -133.01 168.12 -39.76
CA VAL A 387 -132.99 168.81 -38.45
C VAL A 387 -134.18 169.75 -38.27
N ALA A 388 -134.64 170.42 -39.34
CA ALA A 388 -135.67 171.47 -39.28
C ALA A 388 -137.10 170.96 -38.96
N ILE A 389 -137.40 169.68 -39.19
CA ILE A 389 -138.76 169.13 -39.06
C ILE A 389 -139.12 168.84 -37.59
N PRO A 390 -140.26 169.36 -37.06
CA PRO A 390 -140.75 169.09 -35.70
C PRO A 390 -140.94 167.61 -35.39
N ARG A 391 -140.85 167.24 -34.10
CA ARG A 391 -140.76 165.84 -33.61
C ARG A 391 -142.03 164.98 -33.74
N ALA A 392 -143.03 165.39 -34.53
CA ALA A 392 -144.32 164.71 -34.66
C ALA A 392 -144.83 164.57 -36.11
N ASP A 393 -144.01 164.91 -37.12
CA ASP A 393 -144.36 164.78 -38.54
C ASP A 393 -143.72 163.51 -39.15
N PRO A 394 -144.49 162.60 -39.79
CA PRO A 394 -143.95 161.39 -40.42
C PRO A 394 -142.91 161.65 -41.51
N ARG A 395 -142.92 162.81 -42.18
CA ARG A 395 -141.95 163.18 -43.24
C ARG A 395 -140.48 163.12 -42.79
N LYS A 396 -140.25 163.19 -41.47
CA LYS A 396 -138.90 163.09 -40.89
C LYS A 396 -138.24 161.72 -41.13
N PHE A 397 -139.02 160.65 -41.34
CA PHE A 397 -138.50 159.32 -41.66
C PHE A 397 -138.10 159.19 -43.14
N GLU A 398 -138.89 159.72 -44.08
CA GLU A 398 -138.62 159.67 -45.53
C GLU A 398 -137.27 160.32 -45.89
N VAL A 399 -136.95 161.46 -45.26
CA VAL A 399 -135.66 162.15 -45.45
C VAL A 399 -134.48 161.33 -44.90
N LEU A 400 -134.69 160.60 -43.80
CA LEU A 400 -133.66 159.75 -43.19
C LEU A 400 -133.41 158.47 -44.01
N GLU A 401 -134.46 157.92 -44.61
CA GLU A 401 -134.38 156.77 -45.53
C GLU A 401 -133.61 157.12 -46.80
N LEU A 402 -133.91 158.26 -47.44
CA LEU A 402 -133.14 158.79 -48.58
C LEU A 402 -131.65 158.99 -48.26
N LEU A 403 -131.34 159.53 -47.08
CA LEU A 403 -129.96 159.76 -46.64
C LEU A 403 -129.20 158.43 -46.42
N SER A 404 -129.90 157.38 -46.00
CA SER A 404 -129.33 156.03 -45.89
C SER A 404 -129.03 155.38 -47.25
N SER A 405 -129.81 155.70 -48.28
CA SER A 405 -129.63 155.19 -49.65
C SER A 405 -128.45 155.84 -50.36
N PHE A 406 -128.30 157.17 -50.28
CA PHE A 406 -127.29 157.90 -51.05
C PHE A 406 -125.85 157.74 -50.51
N LEU A 407 -125.69 157.39 -49.23
CA LEU A 407 -124.38 157.15 -48.61
C LEU A 407 -124.15 155.66 -48.28
N ASN A 408 -124.87 154.75 -48.97
CA ASN A 408 -124.81 153.29 -48.82
C ASN A 408 -124.69 152.83 -47.35
N TRP A 409 -125.62 153.26 -46.49
CA TRP A 409 -125.56 152.92 -45.08
C TRP A 409 -125.76 151.42 -44.85
N ASP A 410 -124.78 150.83 -44.16
CA ASP A 410 -124.83 149.46 -43.66
C ASP A 410 -125.86 149.32 -42.51
N ASP A 411 -126.42 148.13 -42.33
CA ASP A 411 -127.67 147.96 -41.59
C ASP A 411 -127.55 148.22 -40.08
N ASP A 412 -126.38 148.08 -39.48
CA ASP A 412 -126.14 148.47 -38.08
C ASP A 412 -126.23 149.99 -37.86
N LYS A 413 -125.89 150.81 -38.87
CA LYS A 413 -126.07 152.28 -38.81
C LYS A 413 -127.56 152.65 -38.90
N LYS A 414 -128.34 151.92 -39.70
CA LYS A 414 -129.81 152.09 -39.78
C LYS A 414 -130.50 151.70 -38.46
N ARG A 415 -130.00 150.70 -37.73
CA ARG A 415 -130.47 150.35 -36.37
C ARG A 415 -130.24 151.51 -35.38
N GLN A 416 -129.04 152.07 -35.36
CA GLN A 416 -128.72 153.20 -34.45
C GLN A 416 -129.54 154.46 -34.77
N ALA A 417 -129.95 154.64 -36.03
CA ALA A 417 -130.87 155.68 -36.47
C ALA A 417 -132.37 155.40 -36.22
N GLY A 418 -132.72 154.22 -35.69
CA GLY A 418 -134.10 153.84 -35.34
C GLY A 418 -134.96 153.32 -36.49
N LEU A 419 -134.38 153.02 -37.66
CA LEU A 419 -135.10 152.55 -38.86
C LEU A 419 -135.35 151.04 -38.89
N ILE A 420 -134.57 150.23 -38.15
CA ILE A 420 -134.75 148.76 -38.10
C ILE A 420 -134.46 148.19 -36.71
N LEU A 421 -135.19 147.14 -36.31
CA LEU A 421 -135.21 146.61 -34.95
C LEU A 421 -134.81 145.11 -34.87
N ASN A 422 -133.53 144.79 -35.08
CA ASN A 422 -132.87 143.47 -34.92
C ASN A 422 -133.34 142.31 -35.86
N SER A 423 -132.53 141.31 -36.22
CA SER A 423 -131.05 141.15 -36.27
C SER A 423 -130.67 139.98 -37.23
N GLN A 424 -129.36 139.66 -37.41
CA GLN A 424 -128.77 138.64 -38.35
C GLN A 424 -128.65 139.08 -39.85
N THR A 425 -127.83 138.53 -40.79
CA THR A 425 -126.62 137.64 -40.80
C THR A 425 -125.95 137.52 -42.21
N SER A 426 -124.61 137.33 -42.27
CA SER A 426 -123.81 136.62 -43.35
C SER A 426 -123.77 137.22 -44.78
N GLY A 427 -122.84 136.93 -45.72
CA GLY A 427 -121.69 135.97 -45.86
C GLY A 427 -121.13 136.04 -47.32
N LYS A 428 -120.31 135.15 -47.95
CA LYS A 428 -119.52 133.93 -47.59
C LYS A 428 -118.73 133.40 -48.84
N ARG A 429 -117.43 133.03 -48.77
CA ARG A 429 -116.51 132.29 -49.72
C ARG A 429 -115.10 132.96 -49.79
N SER A 430 -113.93 132.31 -50.00
CA SER A 430 -113.36 130.93 -49.90
C SER A 430 -111.81 131.04 -50.20
N LYS A 431 -110.87 130.07 -50.30
CA LYS A 431 -110.76 128.58 -50.21
C LYS A 431 -109.24 128.16 -50.06
N SER A 432 -108.86 127.36 -49.03
CA SER A 432 -107.59 126.58 -48.89
C SER A 432 -106.25 127.36 -48.79
N GLY A 433 -105.25 127.07 -47.93
CA GLY A 433 -105.00 126.04 -46.90
C GLY A 433 -103.46 125.87 -46.69
N SER A 434 -102.87 125.17 -45.68
CA SER A 434 -103.37 124.50 -44.46
C SER A 434 -102.21 123.90 -43.61
N ARG A 435 -102.13 124.19 -42.30
CA ARG A 435 -101.28 123.54 -41.22
C ARG A 435 -99.75 123.72 -41.25
N THR A 436 -98.98 123.74 -40.15
CA THR A 436 -99.12 124.01 -38.68
C THR A 436 -97.67 124.21 -38.16
N GLU A 437 -97.29 125.28 -37.46
CA GLU A 437 -97.49 125.52 -36.01
C GLU A 437 -96.95 124.40 -35.08
N ASN A 438 -95.92 124.70 -34.26
CA ASN A 438 -96.00 124.70 -32.78
C ASN A 438 -94.65 125.02 -32.07
N PHE A 439 -93.50 125.07 -32.75
CA PHE A 439 -92.20 125.23 -32.06
C PHE A 439 -91.97 126.62 -31.44
N VAL A 440 -92.56 127.67 -31.99
CA VAL A 440 -92.31 129.06 -31.56
C VAL A 440 -92.83 129.32 -30.14
N SER A 441 -93.96 128.71 -29.75
CA SER A 441 -94.60 128.96 -28.44
C SER A 441 -93.83 128.38 -27.24
N MET A 442 -92.96 127.38 -27.43
CA MET A 442 -92.07 126.88 -26.37
C MET A 442 -90.70 127.56 -26.35
N TRP A 443 -90.26 128.19 -27.44
CA TRP A 443 -89.04 128.99 -27.45
C TRP A 443 -89.27 130.45 -27.01
N THR A 444 -90.49 130.99 -27.13
CA THR A 444 -90.89 132.18 -26.37
C THR A 444 -90.88 131.93 -24.86
N ASP A 445 -91.28 130.75 -24.42
CA ASP A 445 -91.30 130.31 -23.01
C ASP A 445 -89.87 130.13 -22.42
N TYR A 446 -88.86 129.97 -23.27
CA TYR A 446 -87.45 130.06 -22.88
C TYR A 446 -86.94 131.51 -22.84
N LEU A 447 -87.33 132.33 -23.83
CA LEU A 447 -86.92 133.75 -23.91
C LEU A 447 -87.52 134.61 -22.79
N GLU A 448 -88.68 134.25 -22.23
CA GLU A 448 -89.25 134.87 -21.02
C GLU A 448 -88.51 134.48 -19.73
N LYS A 449 -87.45 133.65 -19.83
CA LYS A 449 -86.66 133.13 -18.71
C LYS A 449 -85.17 133.49 -18.74
N GLU A 450 -84.74 134.28 -19.73
CA GLU A 450 -83.38 134.84 -19.83
C GLU A 450 -83.44 136.40 -19.88
N SER A 451 -84.42 136.98 -19.18
CA SER A 451 -84.60 138.44 -19.04
C SER A 451 -84.94 138.86 -17.60
N GLU A 452 -84.08 138.47 -16.64
CA GLU A 452 -83.74 139.28 -15.46
C GLU A 452 -82.32 139.84 -15.62
#